data_AF-A0A832J4H3-F1
#
_entry.id   AF-A0A832J4H3-F1
#
_cell.length_a   1.000
_cell.length_b   1.000
_cell.length_c   1.000
_cell.angle_alpha   90.00
_cell.angle_beta   90.00
_cell.angle_gamma   90.00
#
_symmetry.space_group_name_H-M   'P 1'
#
loop_
_entity.id
_entity.type
_entity.pdbx_description
1 polymer ?
#
loop_
_entity_poly.entity_id
_entity_poly.type
_entity_poly.pdbx_seq_one_letter_code
_entity_poly.pdbx_strand_id
1 'polypeptide(L)'
;MSAEFYYGVEVFLNGLMAGVMYSLVALGFVLIFKASGIFNYAQGVMALFAALTLVGFQNGQIPFAPLINAVFGTELHSFGWKLPALLAILLTVLVMILFAILVERLVLKHLVNQEPIILFMATIGLAYFMEGFGDLMWGSEIKKLDIGIPQGGNGWVESHTAFLGGDNFYGFYLDSLDIVAAIVAVALVASLVLFSQYTKTGRALRAVADDHQAALSVGISLRTIWVIVWSIAGFVALVAGVMWGSKSGVQFSLSLIALK
;
A
#
# COMPACT_ATOMS: atom_id res chain seq x y z
N MET A 1 -39.85 4.10 6.71
CA MET A 1 -39.38 4.14 5.31
C MET A 1 -39.40 2.71 4.77
N SER A 2 -39.46 2.47 3.46
CA SER A 2 -39.46 1.09 2.92
C SER A 2 -38.11 0.41 3.17
N ALA A 3 -38.09 -0.91 3.35
CA ALA A 3 -36.86 -1.69 3.49
C ALA A 3 -35.92 -1.50 2.28
N GLU A 4 -36.48 -1.34 1.08
CA GLU A 4 -35.74 -1.04 -0.15
C GLU A 4 -34.91 0.24 -0.07
N PHE A 5 -35.40 1.28 0.62
CA PHE A 5 -34.63 2.51 0.82
C PHE A 5 -33.39 2.23 1.67
N TYR A 6 -33.52 1.45 2.74
CA TYR A 6 -32.38 1.08 3.59
C TYR A 6 -31.38 0.19 2.84
N TYR A 7 -31.82 -0.79 2.07
CA TYR A 7 -30.92 -1.55 1.19
C TYR A 7 -30.21 -0.66 0.16
N GLY A 8 -30.89 0.37 -0.38
CA GLY A 8 -30.26 1.36 -1.24
C GLY A 8 -29.14 2.16 -0.54
N VAL A 9 -29.38 2.58 0.71
CA VAL A 9 -28.36 3.24 1.55
C VAL A 9 -27.20 2.29 1.85
N GLU A 10 -27.48 1.02 2.12
CA GLU A 10 -26.46 0.00 2.37
C GLU A 10 -25.53 -0.20 1.18
N VAL A 11 -26.10 -0.36 -0.02
CA VAL A 11 -25.33 -0.51 -1.25
C VAL A 11 -24.51 0.74 -1.53
N PHE A 12 -25.07 1.93 -1.27
CA PHE A 12 -24.35 3.19 -1.39
C PHE A 12 -23.15 3.26 -0.42
N LEU A 13 -23.33 2.88 0.84
CA LEU A 13 -22.27 2.85 1.85
C LEU A 13 -21.18 1.83 1.51
N ASN A 14 -21.56 0.62 1.09
CA ASN A 14 -20.62 -0.40 0.62
C ASN A 14 -19.83 0.09 -0.61
N GLY A 15 -20.51 0.73 -1.57
CA GLY A 15 -19.87 1.34 -2.74
C GLY A 15 -18.88 2.44 -2.36
N LEU A 16 -19.23 3.27 -1.38
CA LEU A 16 -18.34 4.30 -0.85
C LEU A 16 -17.10 3.68 -0.19
N MET A 17 -17.27 2.66 0.66
CA MET A 17 -16.13 1.99 1.31
C MET A 17 -15.20 1.32 0.31
N ALA A 18 -15.75 0.65 -0.71
CA ALA A 18 -14.96 0.09 -1.80
C ALA A 18 -14.18 1.20 -2.54
N GLY A 19 -14.82 2.33 -2.84
CA GLY A 19 -14.17 3.51 -3.43
C GLY A 19 -13.00 4.03 -2.58
N VAL A 20 -13.17 4.06 -1.25
CA VAL A 20 -12.09 4.45 -0.34
C VAL A 20 -10.90 3.49 -0.41
N MET A 21 -11.12 2.17 -0.53
CA MET A 21 -10.04 1.20 -0.72
C MET A 21 -9.24 1.42 -2.01
N TYR A 22 -9.89 1.79 -3.11
CA TYR A 22 -9.19 2.15 -4.35
C TYR A 22 -8.44 3.49 -4.21
N SER A 23 -9.02 4.45 -3.48
CA SER A 23 -8.39 5.76 -3.26
C SER A 23 -7.06 5.65 -2.50
N LEU A 24 -6.91 4.68 -1.60
CA LEU A 24 -5.65 4.41 -0.89
C LEU A 24 -4.51 4.11 -1.86
N VAL A 25 -4.78 3.30 -2.89
CA VAL A 25 -3.80 2.96 -3.92
C VAL A 25 -3.52 4.18 -4.79
N ALA A 26 -4.57 4.86 -5.26
CA ALA A 26 -4.47 6.05 -6.10
C ALA A 26 -3.65 7.16 -5.44
N LEU A 27 -3.76 7.32 -4.13
CA LEU A 27 -2.98 8.30 -3.38
C LEU A 27 -1.47 8.08 -3.54
N GLY A 28 -1.02 6.82 -3.53
CA GLY A 28 0.37 6.47 -3.74
C GLY A 28 0.87 6.87 -5.13
N PHE A 29 0.07 6.64 -6.17
CA PHE A 29 0.37 7.08 -7.53
C PHE A 29 0.47 8.60 -7.63
N VAL A 30 -0.48 9.33 -7.03
CA VAL A 30 -0.51 10.81 -7.06
C VAL A 30 0.72 11.41 -6.38
N LEU A 31 1.19 10.84 -5.27
CA LEU A 31 2.38 11.34 -4.57
C LEU A 31 3.64 11.24 -5.42
N ILE A 32 3.86 10.10 -6.07
CA ILE A 32 5.02 9.91 -6.94
C ILE A 32 4.89 10.76 -8.20
N PHE A 33 3.69 10.80 -8.79
CA PHE A 33 3.41 11.62 -9.97
C PHE A 33 3.70 13.09 -9.72
N LYS A 34 3.24 13.65 -8.59
CA LYS A 34 3.51 15.06 -8.27
C LYS A 34 4.99 15.37 -8.12
N ALA A 35 5.80 14.45 -7.59
CA ALA A 35 7.22 14.71 -7.38
C ALA A 35 8.08 14.44 -8.63
N SER A 36 7.71 13.45 -9.45
CA SER A 36 8.50 13.00 -10.60
C SER A 36 7.97 13.52 -11.95
N GLY A 37 6.74 14.01 -11.99
CA GLY A 37 6.04 14.41 -13.22
C GLY A 37 5.56 13.22 -14.07
N ILE A 38 5.73 11.97 -13.59
CA ILE A 38 5.58 10.76 -14.39
C ILE A 38 4.85 9.70 -13.60
N PHE A 39 4.05 8.91 -14.31
CA PHE A 39 3.29 7.83 -13.70
C PHE A 39 4.21 6.66 -13.34
N ASN A 40 4.21 6.26 -12.07
CA ASN A 40 5.01 5.13 -11.59
C ASN A 40 4.21 3.82 -11.65
N TYR A 41 4.53 2.96 -12.60
CA TYR A 41 3.88 1.63 -12.73
C TYR A 41 4.26 0.65 -11.62
N ALA A 42 5.38 0.87 -10.92
CA ALA A 42 5.80 0.00 -9.83
C ALA A 42 4.92 0.14 -8.58
N GLN A 43 4.07 1.17 -8.47
CA GLN A 43 3.31 1.43 -7.24
C GLN A 43 2.38 0.28 -6.83
N GLY A 44 1.73 -0.39 -7.79
CA GLY A 44 0.93 -1.58 -7.50
C GLY A 44 1.75 -2.76 -6.99
N VAL A 45 2.91 -2.98 -7.61
CA VAL A 45 3.85 -4.02 -7.18
C VAL A 45 4.50 -3.68 -5.84
N MET A 46 4.73 -2.40 -5.54
CA MET A 46 5.18 -1.95 -4.21
C MET A 46 4.17 -2.33 -3.13
N ALA A 47 2.87 -2.26 -3.42
CA ALA A 47 1.83 -2.67 -2.47
C ALA A 47 1.83 -4.19 -2.26
N LEU A 48 1.97 -4.97 -3.34
CA LEU A 48 2.14 -6.42 -3.28
C LEU A 48 3.39 -6.81 -2.49
N PHE A 49 4.53 -6.22 -2.80
CA PHE A 49 5.80 -6.49 -2.15
C PHE A 49 5.76 -6.15 -0.65
N ALA A 50 5.13 -5.03 -0.29
CA ALA A 50 4.94 -4.64 1.10
C ALA A 50 4.03 -5.63 1.84
N ALA A 51 2.93 -6.07 1.22
CA ALA A 51 2.03 -7.07 1.80
C ALA A 51 2.73 -8.43 1.97
N LEU A 52 3.48 -8.90 0.96
CA LEU A 52 4.27 -10.14 1.03
C LEU A 52 5.31 -10.08 2.15
N THR A 53 5.99 -8.94 2.28
CA THR A 53 6.99 -8.70 3.33
C THR A 53 6.37 -8.72 4.71
N LEU A 54 5.19 -8.11 4.87
CA LEU A 54 4.46 -8.16 6.13
C LEU A 54 4.06 -9.59 6.51
N VAL A 55 3.43 -10.33 5.59
CA VAL A 55 3.01 -11.72 5.86
C VAL A 55 4.23 -12.60 6.15
N GLY A 56 5.32 -12.40 5.40
CA GLY A 56 6.58 -13.07 5.61
C GLY A 56 7.09 -12.91 7.04
N PHE A 57 7.14 -11.68 7.55
CA PHE A 57 7.54 -11.41 8.93
C PHE A 57 6.54 -11.92 9.97
N GLN A 58 5.24 -11.78 9.76
CA GLN A 58 4.21 -12.29 10.68
C GLN A 58 4.29 -13.81 10.84
N ASN A 59 4.50 -14.54 9.74
CA ASN A 59 4.65 -15.99 9.72
C ASN A 59 6.05 -16.46 10.16
N GLY A 60 6.96 -15.53 10.45
CA GLY A 60 8.34 -15.85 10.81
C GLY A 60 9.11 -16.53 9.67
N GLN A 61 8.72 -16.29 8.41
CA GLN A 61 9.43 -16.83 7.27
C GLN A 61 10.78 -16.13 7.10
N ILE A 62 11.80 -16.92 6.76
CA ILE A 62 13.12 -16.37 6.45
C ILE A 62 13.07 -15.80 5.03
N PRO A 63 13.53 -14.56 4.80
CA PRO A 63 13.68 -14.03 3.45
C PRO A 63 14.53 -14.97 2.60
N PHE A 64 14.10 -15.24 1.37
CA PHE A 64 14.73 -16.18 0.42
C PHE A 64 14.70 -17.65 0.84
N ALA A 65 13.89 -18.04 1.83
CA ALA A 65 13.70 -19.44 2.20
C ALA A 65 13.41 -20.37 1.00
N PRO A 66 12.51 -20.03 0.04
CA PRO A 66 12.26 -20.90 -1.12
C PRO A 66 13.52 -21.14 -1.97
N LEU A 67 14.33 -20.09 -2.17
CA LEU A 67 15.57 -20.14 -2.93
C LEU A 67 16.65 -20.95 -2.22
N ILE A 68 16.81 -20.73 -0.92
CA ILE A 68 17.79 -21.47 -0.10
C ILE A 68 17.43 -22.95 -0.08
N ASN A 69 16.15 -23.29 0.12
CA ASN A 69 15.69 -24.66 0.14
C ASN A 69 15.84 -25.33 -1.23
N ALA A 70 15.60 -24.61 -2.33
CA ALA A 70 15.80 -25.13 -3.69
C ALA A 70 17.28 -25.36 -4.04
N VAL A 71 18.19 -24.49 -3.57
CA VAL A 71 19.64 -24.57 -3.88
C VAL A 71 20.37 -25.55 -2.97
N PHE A 72 20.05 -25.55 -1.67
CA PHE A 72 20.78 -26.30 -0.65
C PHE A 72 20.05 -27.57 -0.19
N GLY A 73 18.81 -27.80 -0.62
CA GLY A 73 18.00 -28.97 -0.22
C GLY A 73 17.59 -28.95 1.26
N THR A 74 17.60 -27.79 1.91
CA THR A 74 17.21 -27.63 3.31
C THR A 74 15.70 -27.45 3.47
N GLU A 75 15.13 -27.73 4.65
CA GLU A 75 13.72 -27.45 5.00
C GLU A 75 13.59 -26.26 5.96
N LEU A 76 14.31 -25.15 5.69
CA LEU A 76 14.23 -23.96 6.52
C LEU A 76 13.01 -23.13 6.12
N HIS A 77 11.87 -23.41 6.72
CA HIS A 77 10.61 -22.74 6.39
C HIS A 77 10.25 -21.58 7.34
N SER A 78 10.72 -21.60 8.59
CA SER A 78 10.40 -20.55 9.56
C SER A 78 11.47 -20.41 10.65
N PHE A 79 11.56 -19.21 11.23
CA PHE A 79 12.35 -18.90 12.43
C PHE A 79 11.74 -19.48 13.71
N GLY A 80 10.59 -20.18 13.62
CA GLY A 80 9.88 -20.79 14.74
C GLY A 80 9.02 -19.85 15.59
N TRP A 81 9.17 -18.52 15.45
CA TRP A 81 8.38 -17.53 16.21
C TRP A 81 7.54 -16.64 15.30
N LYS A 82 6.27 -16.45 15.67
CA LYS A 82 5.38 -15.46 15.04
C LYS A 82 5.69 -14.09 15.61
N LEU A 83 5.97 -13.12 14.75
CA LEU A 83 6.18 -11.74 15.18
C LEU A 83 4.82 -11.07 15.44
N PRO A 84 4.68 -10.28 16.53
CA PRO A 84 3.50 -9.46 16.74
C PRO A 84 3.24 -8.53 15.55
N ALA A 85 1.98 -8.32 15.18
CA ALA A 85 1.60 -7.57 13.99
C ALA A 85 2.22 -6.15 13.95
N LEU A 86 2.27 -5.44 15.08
CA LEU A 86 2.89 -4.12 15.16
C LEU A 86 4.38 -4.13 14.83
N LEU A 87 5.11 -5.14 15.31
CA LEU A 87 6.54 -5.26 15.06
C LEU A 87 6.81 -5.65 13.61
N ALA A 88 5.97 -6.53 13.04
CA ALA A 88 6.01 -6.86 11.63
C ALA A 88 5.75 -5.63 10.74
N ILE A 89 4.76 -4.79 11.07
CA ILE A 89 4.49 -3.53 10.34
C ILE A 89 5.71 -2.62 10.39
N LEU A 90 6.31 -2.42 11.57
CA LEU A 90 7.48 -1.55 11.73
C LEU A 90 8.66 -2.06 10.89
N LEU A 91 8.94 -3.36 10.92
CA LEU A 91 9.98 -3.98 10.09
C LEU A 91 9.70 -3.81 8.60
N THR A 92 8.45 -4.02 8.16
CA THR A 92 8.10 -3.82 6.75
C THR A 92 8.25 -2.36 6.33
N VAL A 93 7.89 -1.39 7.17
CA VAL A 93 8.15 0.03 6.90
C VAL A 93 9.64 0.29 6.72
N LEU A 94 10.49 -0.28 7.58
CA LEU A 94 11.95 -0.16 7.44
C LEU A 94 12.46 -0.77 6.12
N VAL A 95 11.93 -1.94 5.73
CA VAL A 95 12.25 -2.55 4.42
C VAL A 95 11.82 -1.65 3.27
N MET A 96 10.64 -1.04 3.33
CA MET A 96 10.16 -0.13 2.28
C MET A 96 10.98 1.17 2.21
N ILE A 97 11.44 1.71 3.35
CA ILE A 97 12.35 2.87 3.38
C ILE A 97 13.71 2.49 2.79
N LEU A 98 14.26 1.33 3.19
CA LEU A 98 15.51 0.83 2.64
C LEU A 98 15.40 0.63 1.12
N PHE A 99 14.28 0.05 0.67
CA PHE A 99 13.98 -0.10 -0.74
C PHE A 99 13.92 1.25 -1.47
N ALA A 100 13.24 2.25 -0.92
CA ALA A 100 13.21 3.60 -1.49
C ALA A 100 14.60 4.23 -1.62
N ILE A 101 15.47 4.03 -0.62
CA ILE A 101 16.87 4.49 -0.66
C ILE A 101 17.66 3.75 -1.74
N LEU A 102 17.49 2.43 -1.86
CA LEU A 102 18.18 1.62 -2.86
C LEU A 102 17.75 1.99 -4.28
N VAL A 103 16.44 2.13 -4.52
CA VAL A 103 15.90 2.55 -5.82
C VAL A 103 16.38 3.93 -6.19
N GLU A 104 16.41 4.88 -5.25
CA GLU A 104 16.96 6.20 -5.53
C GLU A 104 18.43 6.09 -5.96
N ARG A 105 19.27 5.40 -5.19
CA ARG A 105 20.72 5.35 -5.45
C ARG A 105 21.07 4.61 -6.73
N LEU A 106 20.37 3.50 -7.00
CA LEU A 106 20.70 2.59 -8.11
C LEU A 106 20.04 3.04 -9.41
N VAL A 107 18.76 3.43 -9.34
CA VAL A 107 17.95 3.72 -10.53
C VAL A 107 17.79 5.23 -10.68
N LEU A 108 17.05 5.88 -9.77
CA LEU A 108 16.54 7.22 -10.02
C LEU A 108 17.65 8.25 -10.16
N LYS A 109 18.73 8.18 -9.36
CA LYS A 109 19.86 9.10 -9.42
C LYS A 109 20.42 9.27 -10.84
N HIS A 110 20.41 8.21 -11.65
CA HIS A 110 20.91 8.23 -13.03
C HIS A 110 19.91 8.82 -14.04
N LEU A 111 18.65 8.97 -13.62
CA LEU A 111 17.54 9.44 -14.43
C LEU A 111 17.21 10.92 -14.21
N VAL A 112 17.96 11.63 -13.36
CA VAL A 112 17.81 13.08 -13.21
C VAL A 112 18.10 13.77 -14.54
N ASN A 113 17.21 14.67 -14.98
CA ASN A 113 17.28 15.40 -16.25
C ASN A 113 17.17 14.53 -17.52
N GLN A 114 16.69 13.29 -17.40
CA GLN A 114 16.39 12.46 -18.55
C GLN A 114 14.97 12.70 -19.08
N GLU A 115 14.71 12.29 -20.32
CA GLU A 115 13.37 12.41 -20.90
C GLU A 115 12.32 11.60 -20.10
N PRO A 116 11.08 12.11 -19.99
CA PRO A 116 10.04 11.46 -19.20
C PRO A 116 9.76 9.99 -19.56
N ILE A 117 9.90 9.64 -20.84
CA ILE A 117 9.73 8.27 -21.32
C ILE A 117 10.75 7.30 -20.68
N ILE A 118 11.96 7.76 -20.40
CA ILE A 118 13.02 6.91 -19.80
C ILE A 118 12.64 6.53 -18.36
N LEU A 119 12.12 7.48 -17.58
CA LEU A 119 11.65 7.22 -16.22
C LEU A 119 10.43 6.30 -16.24
N PHE A 120 9.51 6.49 -17.18
CA PHE A 120 8.37 5.60 -17.36
C PHE A 120 8.82 4.15 -17.61
N MET A 121 9.72 3.93 -18.58
CA MET A 121 10.26 2.60 -18.86
C MET A 121 11.00 2.00 -17.66
N ALA A 122 11.76 2.83 -16.93
CA ALA A 122 12.44 2.41 -15.71
C ALA A 122 11.45 1.95 -14.62
N THR A 123 10.30 2.61 -14.48
CA THR A 123 9.27 2.18 -13.50
C THR A 123 8.60 0.87 -13.89
N ILE A 124 8.41 0.61 -15.18
CA ILE A 124 7.91 -0.69 -15.66
C ILE A 124 8.95 -1.79 -15.38
N GLY A 125 10.22 -1.54 -15.71
CA GLY A 125 11.32 -2.46 -15.41
C GLY A 125 11.44 -2.73 -13.91
N LEU A 126 11.30 -1.68 -13.08
CA LEU A 126 11.28 -1.82 -11.63
C LEU A 126 10.08 -2.63 -11.15
N ALA A 127 8.89 -2.44 -11.74
CA ALA A 127 7.70 -3.23 -11.39
C ALA A 127 7.96 -4.72 -11.59
N TYR A 128 8.40 -5.14 -12.77
CA TYR A 128 8.70 -6.56 -13.03
C TYR A 128 9.86 -7.10 -12.18
N PHE A 129 10.90 -6.28 -11.96
CA PHE A 129 11.99 -6.66 -11.06
C PHE A 129 11.49 -6.89 -9.63
N MET A 130 10.68 -5.97 -9.10
CA MET A 130 10.12 -6.07 -7.74
C MET A 130 9.19 -7.27 -7.58
N GLU A 131 8.42 -7.58 -8.61
CA GLU A 131 7.51 -8.71 -8.64
C GLU A 131 8.29 -10.02 -8.53
N GLY A 132 9.25 -10.24 -9.44
CA GLY A 132 10.11 -11.41 -9.39
C GLY A 132 10.96 -11.46 -8.12
N PHE A 133 11.45 -10.32 -7.64
CA PHE A 133 12.20 -10.23 -6.39
C PHE A 133 11.35 -10.60 -5.17
N GLY A 134 10.09 -10.15 -5.13
CA GLY A 134 9.13 -10.52 -4.10
C GLY A 134 8.85 -12.01 -4.08
N ASP A 135 8.62 -12.61 -5.24
CA ASP A 135 8.37 -14.06 -5.38
C ASP A 135 9.61 -14.89 -5.01
N LEU A 136 10.81 -14.44 -5.37
CA LEU A 136 12.06 -15.10 -4.98
C LEU A 136 12.30 -15.01 -3.46
N MET A 137 11.95 -13.89 -2.85
CA MET A 137 12.16 -13.66 -1.42
C MET A 137 11.12 -14.38 -0.55
N TRP A 138 9.88 -14.45 -1.00
CA TRP A 138 8.76 -14.91 -0.16
C TRP A 138 8.02 -16.13 -0.72
N GLY A 139 8.23 -16.51 -1.97
CA GLY A 139 7.48 -17.55 -2.66
C GLY A 139 6.21 -17.01 -3.33
N SER A 140 5.75 -17.69 -4.37
CA SER A 140 4.61 -17.30 -5.21
C SER A 140 3.25 -17.82 -4.72
N GLU A 141 3.22 -18.51 -3.57
CA GLU A 141 1.99 -19.04 -3.00
C GLU A 141 1.07 -17.93 -2.48
N ILE A 142 -0.24 -18.17 -2.54
CA ILE A 142 -1.25 -17.25 -2.00
C ILE A 142 -1.14 -17.24 -0.47
N LYS A 143 -0.83 -16.07 0.09
CA LYS A 143 -0.69 -15.92 1.54
C LYS A 143 -1.89 -15.19 2.12
N LYS A 144 -2.53 -15.80 3.12
CA LYS A 144 -3.57 -15.13 3.90
C LYS A 144 -2.92 -14.18 4.89
N LEU A 145 -3.30 -12.91 4.82
CA LEU A 145 -2.84 -11.89 5.74
C LEU A 145 -3.87 -11.72 6.85
N ASP A 146 -3.51 -12.14 8.07
CA ASP A 146 -4.33 -11.91 9.26
C ASP A 146 -3.72 -10.76 10.07
N ILE A 147 -4.44 -9.64 10.11
CA ILE A 147 -4.08 -8.44 10.86
C ILE A 147 -4.76 -8.37 12.24
N GLY A 148 -5.46 -9.43 12.65
CA GLY A 148 -6.21 -9.47 13.92
C GLY A 148 -7.45 -8.58 13.91
N ILE A 149 -7.89 -8.14 12.72
CA ILE A 149 -9.15 -7.41 12.53
C ILE A 149 -10.22 -8.46 12.20
N PRO A 150 -11.33 -8.53 12.93
CA PRO A 150 -12.44 -9.41 12.61
C PRO A 150 -12.87 -9.20 11.15
N GLN A 151 -12.88 -10.27 10.36
CA GLN A 151 -13.38 -10.25 8.98
C GLN A 151 -14.85 -10.71 8.99
N GLY A 152 -15.72 -9.98 8.30
CA GLY A 152 -17.15 -10.28 8.22
C GLY A 152 -18.06 -9.15 8.72
N GLY A 153 -19.37 -9.36 8.55
CA GLY A 153 -20.41 -8.39 8.93
C GLY A 153 -20.24 -7.92 10.37
N ASN A 154 -20.16 -6.61 10.56
CA ASN A 154 -20.03 -6.03 11.89
C ASN A 154 -21.33 -6.19 12.67
N GLY A 155 -21.40 -7.19 13.56
CA GLY A 155 -22.58 -7.45 14.39
C GLY A 155 -23.01 -6.27 15.26
N TRP A 156 -22.12 -5.31 15.56
CA TRP A 156 -22.49 -4.06 16.23
C TRP A 156 -23.28 -3.13 15.31
N VAL A 157 -22.85 -2.97 14.06
CA VAL A 157 -23.55 -2.15 13.06
C VAL A 157 -24.86 -2.80 12.67
N GLU A 158 -24.85 -4.11 12.44
CA GLU A 158 -26.03 -4.90 12.09
C GLU A 158 -27.10 -4.79 13.18
N SER A 159 -26.74 -5.03 14.45
CA SER A 159 -27.69 -4.92 15.57
C SER A 159 -28.21 -3.50 15.83
N HIS A 160 -27.38 -2.46 15.64
CA HIS A 160 -27.77 -1.07 15.84
C HIS A 160 -28.48 -0.45 14.63
N THR A 161 -28.55 -1.13 13.49
CA THR A 161 -29.28 -0.65 12.31
C THR A 161 -30.49 -1.50 12.00
N ALA A 162 -30.57 -2.73 12.51
CA ALA A 162 -31.74 -3.60 12.41
C ALA A 162 -33.04 -2.92 12.88
N PHE A 163 -32.98 -1.99 13.85
CA PHE A 163 -34.17 -1.27 14.31
C PHE A 163 -34.75 -0.30 13.25
N LEU A 164 -33.97 0.09 12.24
CA LEU A 164 -34.36 1.12 11.27
C LEU A 164 -35.37 0.63 10.23
N GLY A 165 -35.34 -0.66 9.89
CA GLY A 165 -36.11 -1.21 8.75
C GLY A 165 -37.25 -2.18 9.10
N GLY A 166 -37.56 -2.37 10.38
CA GLY A 166 -38.62 -3.28 10.84
C GLY A 166 -38.31 -4.77 10.56
N ASP A 167 -39.34 -5.63 10.60
CA ASP A 167 -39.19 -7.10 10.58
C ASP A 167 -38.52 -7.70 9.32
N ASN A 168 -38.37 -6.93 8.24
CA ASN A 168 -37.78 -7.36 6.96
C ASN A 168 -36.35 -6.83 6.72
N PHE A 169 -35.73 -6.19 7.72
CA PHE A 169 -34.39 -5.61 7.62
C PHE A 169 -33.49 -6.12 8.74
N TYR A 170 -32.48 -6.89 8.37
CA TYR A 170 -31.57 -7.52 9.32
C TYR A 170 -30.46 -6.57 9.82
N GLY A 171 -30.40 -5.33 9.32
CA GLY A 171 -29.32 -4.39 9.58
C GLY A 171 -28.43 -4.19 8.36
N PHE A 172 -27.62 -3.12 8.35
CA PHE A 172 -26.65 -2.90 7.28
C PHE A 172 -25.53 -3.95 7.36
N TYR A 173 -25.35 -4.73 6.30
CA TYR A 173 -24.19 -5.62 6.18
C TYR A 173 -22.99 -4.81 5.68
N LEU A 174 -22.24 -4.29 6.65
CA LEU A 174 -20.98 -3.61 6.40
C LEU A 174 -19.84 -4.45 6.98
N ASP A 175 -18.87 -4.79 6.13
CA ASP A 175 -17.68 -5.52 6.56
C ASP A 175 -16.87 -4.68 7.55
N SER A 176 -16.50 -5.28 8.67
CA SER A 176 -15.63 -4.65 9.66
C SER A 176 -14.29 -4.23 9.05
N LEU A 177 -13.77 -4.99 8.08
CA LEU A 177 -12.56 -4.62 7.33
C LEU A 177 -12.76 -3.32 6.54
N ASP A 178 -13.88 -3.16 5.87
CA ASP A 178 -14.16 -2.02 5.00
C ASP A 178 -14.35 -0.74 5.83
N ILE A 179 -14.97 -0.84 7.02
CA ILE A 179 -15.06 0.26 7.99
C ILE A 179 -13.68 0.67 8.51
N VAL A 180 -12.86 -0.30 8.94
CA VAL A 180 -11.52 0.01 9.46
C VAL A 180 -10.63 0.56 8.35
N ALA A 181 -10.70 0.00 7.14
CA ALA A 181 -10.01 0.52 5.97
C ALA A 181 -10.40 1.97 5.67
N ALA A 182 -11.69 2.31 5.78
CA ALA A 182 -12.16 3.67 5.59
C ALA A 182 -11.60 4.63 6.66
N ILE A 183 -11.62 4.24 7.94
CA ILE A 183 -11.06 5.04 9.03
C ILE A 183 -9.56 5.25 8.83
N VAL A 184 -8.82 4.18 8.52
CA VAL A 184 -7.38 4.23 8.25
C VAL A 184 -7.08 5.11 7.05
N ALA A 185 -7.88 5.03 5.98
CA ALA A 185 -7.73 5.89 4.81
C ALA A 185 -7.95 7.37 5.12
N VAL A 186 -9.01 7.71 5.85
CA VAL A 186 -9.26 9.09 6.29
C VAL A 186 -8.12 9.59 7.15
N ALA A 187 -7.64 8.78 8.10
CA ALA A 187 -6.50 9.13 8.95
C ALA A 187 -5.20 9.31 8.14
N LEU A 188 -4.96 8.45 7.15
CA LEU A 188 -3.79 8.52 6.27
C LEU A 188 -3.82 9.77 5.39
N VAL A 189 -4.96 10.05 4.76
CA VAL A 189 -5.17 11.26 3.95
C VAL A 189 -4.99 12.50 4.81
N ALA A 190 -5.62 12.57 5.98
CA ALA A 190 -5.47 13.69 6.90
C ALA A 190 -4.00 13.88 7.31
N SER A 191 -3.30 12.80 7.65
CA SER A 191 -1.89 12.83 8.03
C SER A 191 -0.99 13.35 6.89
N LEU A 192 -1.25 12.91 5.65
CA LEU A 192 -0.50 13.34 4.48
C LEU A 192 -0.80 14.79 4.08
N VAL A 193 -2.05 15.23 4.23
CA VAL A 193 -2.44 16.63 4.04
C VAL A 193 -1.71 17.50 5.06
N LEU A 194 -1.74 17.12 6.34
CA LEU A 194 -1.03 17.85 7.39
C LEU A 194 0.48 17.87 7.13
N PHE A 195 1.06 16.74 6.76
CA PHE A 195 2.47 16.64 6.38
C PHE A 195 2.79 17.58 5.20
N SER A 196 2.04 17.50 4.11
CA SER A 196 2.28 18.28 2.89
C SER A 196 2.11 19.79 3.11
N GLN A 197 1.10 20.19 3.89
CA GLN A 197 0.78 21.59 4.13
C GLN A 197 1.69 22.26 5.16
N TYR A 198 1.96 21.61 6.28
CA TYR A 198 2.59 22.24 7.44
C TYR A 198 4.08 21.95 7.60
N THR A 199 4.62 20.90 6.99
CA THR A 199 6.06 20.55 7.18
C THR A 199 6.98 21.25 6.18
N LYS A 200 8.24 21.48 6.59
CA LYS A 200 9.29 22.03 5.70
C LYS A 200 9.53 21.12 4.49
N THR A 201 9.55 19.81 4.72
CA THR A 201 9.69 18.77 3.67
C THR A 201 8.51 18.77 2.71
N GLY A 202 7.27 18.91 3.20
CA GLY A 202 6.07 19.01 2.36
C GLY A 202 6.06 20.24 1.46
N ARG A 203 6.54 21.38 1.93
CA ARG A 203 6.73 22.59 1.11
C ARG A 203 7.81 22.41 0.05
N ALA A 204 8.92 21.76 0.39
CA ALA A 204 9.98 21.45 -0.57
C ALA A 204 9.51 20.50 -1.67
N LEU A 205 8.65 19.53 -1.35
CA LEU A 205 8.02 18.63 -2.33
C LEU A 205 7.17 19.40 -3.35
N ARG A 206 6.40 20.40 -2.89
CA ARG A 206 5.62 21.27 -3.79
C ARG A 206 6.52 22.14 -4.68
N ALA A 207 7.58 22.72 -4.13
CA ALA A 207 8.54 23.48 -4.91
C ALA A 207 9.21 22.63 -6.01
N VAL A 208 9.55 21.37 -5.70
CA VAL A 208 10.06 20.43 -6.71
C VAL A 208 8.97 20.03 -7.70
N ALA A 209 7.72 19.89 -7.28
CA ALA A 209 6.62 19.58 -8.21
C ALA A 209 6.36 20.70 -9.23
N ASP A 210 6.60 21.96 -8.85
CA ASP A 210 6.40 23.12 -9.72
C ASP A 210 7.54 23.25 -10.75
N ASP A 211 8.81 23.21 -10.31
CA ASP A 211 9.98 23.27 -11.20
C ASP A 211 11.23 22.65 -10.56
N HIS A 212 11.74 21.57 -11.15
CA HIS A 212 12.91 20.84 -10.67
C HIS A 212 14.19 21.67 -10.74
N GLN A 213 14.36 22.48 -11.80
CA GLN A 213 15.55 23.32 -12.01
C GLN A 213 15.55 24.53 -11.07
N ALA A 214 14.38 25.15 -10.87
CA ALA A 214 14.23 26.24 -9.91
C ALA A 214 14.46 25.75 -8.47
N ALA A 215 13.95 24.58 -8.11
CA ALA A 215 14.16 23.98 -6.79
C ALA A 215 15.65 23.68 -6.50
N LEU A 216 16.39 23.21 -7.51
CA LEU A 216 17.85 23.01 -7.42
C LEU A 216 18.59 24.33 -7.20
N SER A 217 18.14 25.44 -7.83
CA SER A 217 18.76 26.76 -7.72
C SER A 217 18.67 27.37 -6.33
N VAL A 218 17.64 27.01 -5.55
CA VAL A 218 17.49 27.40 -4.14
C VAL A 218 18.09 26.37 -3.15
N GLY A 219 18.83 25.37 -3.65
CA GLY A 219 19.59 24.40 -2.85
C GLY A 219 18.79 23.19 -2.36
N ILE A 220 17.60 22.93 -2.90
CA ILE A 220 16.82 21.73 -2.54
C ILE A 220 17.41 20.52 -3.25
N SER A 221 17.94 19.58 -2.48
CA SER A 221 18.46 18.32 -3.04
C SER A 221 17.31 17.44 -3.55
N LEU A 222 17.19 17.29 -4.88
CA LEU A 222 16.20 16.38 -5.51
C LEU A 222 16.32 14.95 -4.97
N ARG A 223 17.55 14.51 -4.70
CA ARG A 223 17.84 13.20 -4.12
C ARG A 223 17.03 12.91 -2.87
N THR A 224 17.10 13.81 -1.89
CA THR A 224 16.42 13.65 -0.60
C THR A 224 14.90 13.69 -0.78
N ILE A 225 14.40 14.55 -1.67
CA ILE A 225 12.96 14.65 -1.96
C ILE A 225 12.45 13.35 -2.58
N TRP A 226 13.19 12.74 -3.50
CA TRP A 226 12.81 11.46 -4.09
C TRP A 226 12.80 10.32 -3.06
N VAL A 227 13.82 10.20 -2.20
CA VAL A 227 13.79 9.19 -1.12
C VAL A 227 12.58 9.39 -0.22
N ILE A 228 12.26 10.62 0.15
CA ILE A 228 11.11 10.93 1.01
C ILE A 228 9.81 10.55 0.30
N VAL A 229 9.63 10.96 -0.96
CA VAL A 229 8.41 10.66 -1.74
C VAL A 229 8.23 9.15 -1.89
N TRP A 230 9.28 8.43 -2.27
CA TRP A 230 9.24 6.98 -2.45
C TRP A 230 9.04 6.24 -1.13
N SER A 231 9.57 6.74 -0.02
CA SER A 231 9.32 6.18 1.31
C SER A 231 7.86 6.37 1.73
N ILE A 232 7.30 7.57 1.52
CA ILE A 232 5.89 7.85 1.83
C ILE A 232 4.99 7.02 0.92
N ALA A 233 5.29 6.95 -0.38
CA ALA A 233 4.52 6.14 -1.32
C ALA A 233 4.63 4.64 -1.02
N GLY A 234 5.79 4.18 -0.54
CA GLY A 234 5.99 2.82 -0.04
C GLY A 234 5.19 2.53 1.24
N PHE A 235 5.09 3.50 2.15
CA PHE A 235 4.22 3.41 3.32
C PHE A 235 2.73 3.35 2.95
N VAL A 236 2.29 4.20 2.02
CA VAL A 236 0.92 4.17 1.49
C VAL A 236 0.65 2.83 0.79
N ALA A 237 1.62 2.34 0.01
CA ALA A 237 1.55 1.04 -0.64
C ALA A 237 1.45 -0.10 0.36
N LEU A 238 2.17 -0.03 1.49
CA LEU A 238 2.02 -0.96 2.60
C LEU A 238 0.59 -0.94 3.14
N VAL A 239 0.05 0.23 3.50
CA VAL A 239 -1.31 0.33 4.05
C VAL A 239 -2.33 -0.23 3.05
N ALA A 240 -2.24 0.17 1.77
CA ALA A 240 -3.13 -0.30 0.73
C ALA A 240 -2.99 -1.82 0.50
N GLY A 241 -1.77 -2.33 0.44
CA GLY A 241 -1.47 -3.75 0.26
C GLY A 241 -1.95 -4.60 1.44
N VAL A 242 -1.91 -4.07 2.66
CA VAL A 242 -2.45 -4.73 3.86
C VAL A 242 -3.97 -4.82 3.80
N MET A 243 -4.64 -3.72 3.45
CA MET A 243 -6.11 -3.70 3.35
C MET A 243 -6.61 -4.64 2.25
N TRP A 244 -6.02 -4.56 1.05
CA TRP A 244 -6.37 -5.45 -0.07
C TRP A 244 -5.94 -6.90 0.16
N GLY A 245 -4.79 -7.11 0.79
CA GLY A 245 -4.26 -8.43 1.09
C GLY A 245 -5.06 -9.16 2.17
N SER A 246 -5.63 -8.42 3.13
CA SER A 246 -6.58 -8.96 4.11
C SER A 246 -7.89 -9.42 3.43
N LYS A 247 -8.38 -8.66 2.44
CA LYS A 247 -9.65 -8.94 1.75
C LYS A 247 -9.56 -10.06 0.72
N SER A 248 -8.51 -10.06 -0.11
CA SER A 248 -8.40 -10.94 -1.28
C SER A 248 -7.25 -11.97 -1.19
N GLY A 249 -6.48 -11.95 -0.11
CA GLY A 249 -5.20 -12.65 -0.01
C GLY A 249 -4.08 -11.89 -0.72
N VAL A 250 -2.84 -12.14 -0.29
CA VAL A 250 -1.65 -11.58 -0.92
C VAL A 250 -1.22 -12.51 -2.05
N GLN A 251 -1.48 -12.07 -3.28
CA GLN A 251 -1.19 -12.80 -4.52
C GLN A 251 -0.95 -11.81 -5.67
N PHE A 252 -0.38 -12.29 -6.78
CA PHE A 252 -0.02 -11.46 -7.93
C PHE A 252 -1.15 -10.53 -8.41
N SER A 253 -2.40 -11.01 -8.42
CA SER A 253 -3.54 -10.19 -8.87
C SER A 253 -3.75 -8.91 -8.04
N LEU A 254 -3.20 -8.82 -6.82
CA LEU A 254 -3.24 -7.61 -5.98
C LEU A 254 -2.47 -6.45 -6.61
N SER A 255 -1.37 -6.71 -7.33
CA SER A 255 -0.65 -5.66 -8.07
C SER A 255 -1.50 -5.11 -9.23
N LEU A 256 -2.32 -5.95 -9.85
CA LEU A 256 -3.23 -5.56 -10.93
C LEU A 256 -4.46 -4.80 -10.43
N ILE A 257 -4.93 -5.08 -9.21
CA ILE A 257 -6.02 -4.31 -8.58
C ILE A 257 -5.62 -2.84 -8.44
N ALA A 258 -4.34 -2.56 -8.16
CA ALA A 258 -3.83 -1.22 -8.08
C ALA A 258 -3.84 -0.44 -9.42
N LEU A 259 -3.95 -1.14 -10.55
CA LEU A 259 -3.90 -0.57 -11.90
C LEU A 259 -5.28 -0.48 -12.58
N LYS A 260 -6.34 -0.95 -11.92
CA LYS A 260 -7.73 -0.87 -12.39
C LYS A 260 -8.43 0.36 -11.83
#